data_AF-J9EPJ1-F1
#
_entry.id   AF-J9EPJ1-F1
#
_cell.length_a   1.000
_cell.length_b   1.000
_cell.length_c   1.000
_cell.angle_alpha   90.00
_cell.angle_beta   90.00
_cell.angle_gamma   90.00
#
_symmetry.space_group_name_H-M   'P 1'
#
loop_
_entity.id
_entity.type
_entity.pdbx_description
1 polymer ?
#
loop_
_entity_poly.entity_id
_entity_poly.type
_entity_poly.pdbx_seq_one_letter_code
_entity_poly.pdbx_strand_id
1 'polypeptide(L)'
;MDHMRKRNHKEVNPKNNYYDKFYIINYLELGKRWLDVLKEDFEDTMPTFVDSDEEEEEESWQEWQEDNIDVEQTRVVCLFCEETEDHAAPLLEHMKDVHYFDILGIIEKEKLDFYERVKMINYIRKENYNARCFVCGRDDLGSLQKLRQHYTENDHLSKGLPEKSVWCTEENLVPIFGNDHLTWMLESYVDEKEVSSQNEEGTAVFENIREYLLKQSEVNSVEGVIAEDFPELHDGVLTDLNLYDSLK
;
A
#
# COMPACT_ATOMS: atom_id res chain seq x y z
N MET A 1 -27.51 -1.55 19.29
CA MET A 1 -27.46 -1.20 17.87
C MET A 1 -27.45 0.31 17.78
N ASP A 2 -26.29 0.91 18.03
CA ASP A 2 -26.15 2.38 18.04
C ASP A 2 -24.78 2.73 17.47
N HIS A 3 -24.53 2.32 16.23
CA HIS A 3 -23.35 2.73 15.48
C HIS A 3 -23.77 2.98 14.03
N MET A 4 -24.20 4.22 13.79
CA MET A 4 -24.25 4.97 12.52
C MET A 4 -25.18 6.19 12.68
N ARG A 5 -25.10 6.90 13.82
CA ARG A 5 -25.88 8.14 14.00
C ARG A 5 -24.92 9.31 14.21
N LYS A 6 -24.87 10.14 13.16
CA LYS A 6 -24.24 11.47 13.07
C LYS A 6 -22.72 11.47 12.90
N ARG A 7 -22.25 11.20 11.68
CA ARG A 7 -21.15 12.03 11.17
C ARG A 7 -21.78 13.37 10.82
N ASN A 8 -21.53 14.40 11.62
CA ASN A 8 -21.85 15.76 11.17
C ASN A 8 -21.14 15.95 9.82
N HIS A 9 -21.87 16.39 8.81
CA HIS A 9 -21.26 16.76 7.54
C HIS A 9 -20.31 17.91 7.87
N LYS A 10 -19.00 17.67 7.74
CA LYS A 10 -18.00 18.73 7.87
C LYS A 10 -18.10 19.56 6.60
N GLU A 11 -18.72 20.73 6.70
CA GLU A 11 -18.82 21.68 5.60
C GLU A 11 -17.67 22.68 5.69
N VAL A 12 -17.22 23.16 4.53
CA VAL A 12 -16.25 24.26 4.49
C VAL A 12 -16.96 25.50 5.01
N ASN A 13 -16.37 26.17 6.01
CA ASN A 13 -16.95 27.36 6.61
C ASN A 13 -17.37 28.37 5.50
N PRO A 14 -18.68 28.63 5.34
CA PRO A 14 -19.19 29.48 4.27
C PRO A 14 -18.68 30.92 4.31
N LYS A 15 -18.26 31.40 5.47
CA LYS A 15 -17.75 32.76 5.70
C LYS A 15 -16.25 32.88 5.41
N ASN A 16 -15.54 31.77 5.17
CA ASN A 16 -14.10 31.79 4.89
C ASN A 16 -13.81 32.00 3.39
N ASN A 17 -13.41 33.23 3.07
CA ASN A 17 -13.14 33.67 1.69
C ASN A 17 -11.95 32.98 1.01
N TYR A 18 -11.08 32.31 1.78
CA TYR A 18 -9.97 31.55 1.18
C TYR A 18 -10.47 30.45 0.24
N TYR A 19 -11.64 29.89 0.55
CA TYR A 19 -12.25 28.79 -0.21
C TYR A 19 -13.17 29.26 -1.34
N ASP A 20 -13.45 30.56 -1.46
CA ASP A 20 -14.28 31.13 -2.54
C ASP A 20 -13.81 30.65 -3.93
N LYS A 21 -12.49 30.53 -4.15
CA LYS A 21 -11.91 30.05 -5.41
C LYS A 21 -12.33 28.62 -5.83
N PHE A 22 -12.92 27.84 -4.92
CA PHE A 22 -13.35 26.47 -5.20
C PHE A 22 -14.86 26.36 -5.44
N TYR A 23 -15.64 27.42 -5.20
CA TYR A 23 -17.07 27.42 -5.50
C TYR A 23 -17.30 27.73 -6.97
N ILE A 24 -17.84 26.74 -7.70
CA ILE A 24 -18.18 26.87 -9.13
C ILE A 24 -19.10 28.08 -9.37
N ILE A 25 -19.97 28.40 -8.41
CA ILE A 25 -20.91 29.53 -8.47
C ILE A 25 -20.19 30.87 -8.67
N ASN A 26 -19.00 31.06 -8.10
CA ASN A 26 -18.20 32.30 -8.28
C ASN A 26 -17.74 32.52 -9.73
N TYR A 27 -17.73 31.47 -10.55
CA TYR A 27 -17.35 31.54 -11.97
C TYR A 27 -18.55 31.74 -12.89
N LEU A 28 -19.77 31.68 -12.36
CA LEU A 28 -20.99 31.99 -13.10
C LEU A 28 -21.18 33.51 -13.24
N GLU A 29 -20.88 34.26 -12.18
CA GLU A 29 -20.98 35.72 -12.15
C GLU A 29 -19.67 36.35 -11.66
N LEU A 30 -18.79 36.71 -12.60
CA LEU A 30 -17.49 37.32 -12.31
C LEU A 30 -17.65 38.61 -11.48
N GLY A 31 -17.10 38.61 -10.27
CA GLY A 31 -17.09 39.76 -9.37
C GLY A 31 -18.15 39.74 -8.28
N LYS A 32 -19.03 38.73 -8.26
CA LYS A 32 -19.93 38.46 -7.14
C LYS A 32 -19.42 37.26 -6.33
N ARG A 33 -19.79 37.21 -5.05
CA ARG A 33 -19.42 36.12 -4.15
C ARG A 33 -20.50 35.06 -4.19
N TRP A 34 -20.14 33.82 -3.91
CA TRP A 34 -21.05 32.69 -4.11
C TRP A 34 -22.25 32.77 -3.16
N LEU A 35 -22.07 33.34 -1.96
CA LEU A 35 -23.15 33.68 -1.03
C LEU A 35 -24.11 34.74 -1.61
N ASP A 36 -23.59 35.73 -2.34
CA ASP A 36 -24.39 36.77 -2.96
C ASP A 36 -25.18 36.21 -4.14
N VAL A 37 -24.53 35.41 -4.99
CA VAL A 37 -25.18 34.71 -6.13
C VAL A 37 -26.24 33.72 -5.63
N LEU A 38 -25.95 32.95 -4.58
CA LEU A 38 -26.88 32.01 -3.98
C LEU A 38 -28.11 32.73 -3.40
N LYS A 39 -27.91 33.89 -2.78
CA LYS A 39 -28.99 34.70 -2.21
C LYS A 39 -29.89 35.32 -3.28
N GLU A 40 -29.32 35.73 -4.42
CA GLU A 40 -30.07 36.34 -5.52
C GLU A 40 -30.84 35.30 -6.36
N ASP A 41 -30.21 34.17 -6.70
CA ASP A 41 -30.76 33.21 -7.66
C ASP A 41 -31.43 31.98 -7.02
N PHE A 42 -31.13 31.68 -5.75
CA PHE A 42 -31.52 30.42 -5.10
C PHE A 42 -32.05 30.63 -3.66
N GLU A 43 -32.82 31.71 -3.46
CA GLU A 43 -33.43 32.11 -2.17
C GLU A 43 -34.25 30.98 -1.51
N ASP A 44 -34.83 30.06 -2.28
CA ASP A 44 -35.60 28.91 -1.79
C ASP A 44 -34.72 27.79 -1.18
N THR A 45 -33.42 27.74 -1.49
CA THR A 45 -32.47 26.73 -0.95
C THR A 45 -31.61 27.28 0.20
N MET A 46 -31.74 28.56 0.51
CA MET A 46 -31.07 29.22 1.62
C MET A 46 -31.35 28.58 3.01
N PRO A 47 -32.56 28.06 3.33
CA PRO A 47 -32.88 27.52 4.66
C PRO A 47 -32.04 26.29 5.07
N THR A 48 -31.46 25.56 4.12
CA THR A 48 -30.59 24.41 4.41
C THR A 48 -29.15 24.80 4.80
N PHE A 49 -28.75 26.05 4.57
CA PHE A 49 -27.40 26.57 4.87
C PHE A 49 -27.40 27.62 5.99
N VAL A 50 -28.55 27.85 6.64
CA VAL A 50 -28.60 28.66 7.87
C VAL A 50 -28.08 27.78 8.99
N ASP A 51 -26.78 27.89 9.26
CA ASP A 51 -26.20 27.36 10.48
C ASP A 51 -26.99 27.86 11.69
N SER A 52 -27.25 26.94 12.61
CA SER A 52 -27.67 27.24 13.97
C SER A 52 -26.72 28.29 14.55
N ASP A 53 -27.23 29.50 14.84
CA ASP A 53 -26.50 30.65 15.44
C ASP A 53 -25.79 30.34 16.79
N GLU A 54 -25.79 29.09 17.27
CA GLU A 54 -25.22 28.68 18.56
C GLU A 54 -23.77 28.19 18.52
N GLU A 55 -23.13 28.06 17.35
CA GLU A 55 -21.75 27.58 17.27
C GLU A 55 -20.83 28.64 16.66
N GLU A 56 -20.32 29.55 17.50
CA GLU A 56 -18.98 30.14 17.33
C GLU A 56 -17.95 28.99 17.38
N GLU A 57 -17.92 28.15 16.35
CA GLU A 57 -16.84 27.18 16.17
C GLU A 57 -15.57 27.97 15.85
N GLU A 58 -14.66 27.98 16.82
CA GLU A 58 -13.30 28.50 16.72
C GLU A 58 -12.69 28.14 15.35
N GLU A 59 -12.05 29.12 14.67
CA GLU A 59 -11.35 28.95 13.38
C GLU A 59 -10.15 27.99 13.43
N SER A 60 -10.13 27.03 14.36
CA SER A 60 -9.20 25.91 14.37
C SER A 60 -9.66 24.89 13.34
N TRP A 61 -9.30 25.12 12.07
CA TRP A 61 -9.20 24.03 11.11
C TRP A 61 -8.34 22.93 11.74
N GLN A 62 -8.98 21.83 12.17
CA GLN A 62 -8.25 20.64 12.56
C GLN A 62 -7.66 20.08 11.27
N GLU A 63 -6.39 20.41 11.01
CA GLU A 63 -5.56 19.68 10.06
C GLU A 63 -5.77 18.18 10.32
N TRP A 64 -6.06 17.44 9.26
CA TRP A 64 -6.07 15.98 9.34
C TRP A 64 -4.64 15.57 9.69
N GLN A 65 -4.39 15.38 10.99
CA GLN A 65 -3.17 14.78 11.48
C GLN A 65 -3.19 13.34 10.97
N GLU A 66 -2.44 13.03 9.90
CA GLU A 66 -2.17 11.65 9.50
C GLU A 66 -1.56 10.85 10.67
N ASP A 67 -0.91 11.57 11.60
CA ASP A 67 -0.36 11.08 12.87
C ASP A 67 -1.40 10.64 13.92
N ASN A 68 -2.71 10.86 13.68
CA ASN A 68 -3.79 10.33 14.54
C ASN A 68 -4.20 8.89 14.17
N ILE A 69 -3.57 8.27 13.17
CA ILE A 69 -3.55 6.81 13.10
C ILE A 69 -2.57 6.38 14.19
N ASP A 70 -3.08 6.03 15.36
CA ASP A 70 -2.26 5.45 16.43
C ASP A 70 -1.33 4.40 15.82
N VAL A 71 -0.02 4.67 15.86
CA VAL A 71 1.02 3.77 15.35
C VAL A 71 0.95 2.39 16.05
N GLU A 72 0.28 2.33 17.20
CA GLU A 72 -0.05 1.09 17.92
C GLU A 72 -1.17 0.24 17.28
N GLN A 73 -1.95 0.79 16.34
CA GLN A 73 -3.09 0.10 15.71
C GLN A 73 -2.71 -0.70 14.45
N THR A 74 -1.55 -0.48 13.84
CA THR A 74 -1.13 -1.19 12.62
C THR A 74 -0.31 -2.45 12.92
N ARG A 75 -0.81 -3.30 13.82
CA ARG A 75 -0.16 -4.60 14.10
C ARG A 75 -0.72 -5.70 13.22
N VAL A 76 0.14 -6.63 12.84
CA VAL A 76 -0.22 -7.83 12.08
C VAL A 76 -0.09 -9.08 12.96
N VAL A 77 -1.05 -9.99 12.83
CA VAL A 77 -1.07 -11.26 13.56
C VAL A 77 -0.64 -12.38 12.63
N CYS A 78 0.16 -13.31 13.15
CA CYS A 78 0.53 -14.53 12.45
C CYS A 78 -0.72 -15.35 12.04
N LEU A 79 -0.61 -16.09 10.94
CA LEU A 79 -1.69 -16.92 10.42
C LEU A 79 -1.94 -18.13 11.33
N PHE A 80 -0.91 -18.65 12.02
CA PHE A 80 -0.95 -19.95 12.69
C PHE A 80 -0.84 -19.86 14.22
N CYS A 81 -0.30 -18.77 14.76
CA CYS A 81 -0.06 -18.59 16.20
C CYS A 81 -0.62 -17.25 16.73
N GLU A 82 -0.25 -16.89 17.96
CA GLU A 82 -0.65 -15.64 18.63
C GLU A 82 0.41 -14.53 18.51
N GLU A 83 1.52 -14.78 17.82
CA GLU A 83 2.57 -13.77 17.62
C GLU A 83 2.08 -12.64 16.74
N THR A 84 2.49 -11.43 17.11
CA THR A 84 2.13 -10.19 16.46
C THR A 84 3.36 -9.36 16.19
N GLU A 85 3.40 -8.72 15.04
CA GLU A 85 4.51 -7.88 14.62
C GLU A 85 4.00 -6.54 14.12
N ASP A 86 4.88 -5.54 14.12
CA ASP A 86 4.57 -4.21 13.60
C ASP A 86 4.84 -4.10 12.08
N HIS A 87 5.61 -5.04 11.50
CA HIS A 87 6.05 -5.01 10.10
C HIS A 87 5.90 -6.39 9.43
N ALA A 88 5.74 -6.42 8.10
CA ALA A 88 5.63 -7.68 7.36
C ALA A 88 6.90 -8.53 7.39
N ALA A 89 8.08 -7.93 7.26
CA ALA A 89 9.36 -8.65 7.20
C ALA A 89 9.59 -9.63 8.38
N PRO A 90 9.55 -9.19 9.66
CA PRO A 90 9.73 -10.10 10.79
C PRO A 90 8.63 -11.16 10.87
N LEU A 91 7.39 -10.82 10.50
CA LEU A 91 6.30 -11.77 10.51
C LEU A 91 6.47 -12.88 9.45
N LEU A 92 6.95 -12.50 8.25
CA LEU A 92 7.24 -13.45 7.18
C LEU A 92 8.39 -14.39 7.56
N GLU A 93 9.43 -13.87 8.22
CA GLU A 93 10.52 -14.68 8.77
C GLU A 93 10.02 -15.62 9.87
N HIS A 94 9.17 -15.14 10.79
CA HIS A 94 8.52 -15.96 11.81
C HIS A 94 7.72 -17.13 11.19
N MET A 95 6.88 -16.86 10.18
CA MET A 95 6.11 -17.91 9.50
C MET A 95 7.01 -18.93 8.80
N LYS A 96 8.14 -18.48 8.27
CA LYS A 96 9.11 -19.34 7.61
C LYS A 96 9.89 -20.21 8.60
N ASP A 97 10.35 -19.65 9.71
CA ASP A 97 11.26 -20.35 10.63
C ASP A 97 10.52 -21.19 11.68
N VAL A 98 9.41 -20.67 12.21
CA VAL A 98 8.64 -21.35 13.27
C VAL A 98 7.61 -22.30 12.66
N HIS A 99 6.97 -21.90 11.56
CA HIS A 99 5.88 -22.63 10.95
C HIS A 99 6.26 -23.36 9.65
N TYR A 100 7.51 -23.21 9.18
CA TYR A 100 7.99 -23.80 7.92
C TYR A 100 7.09 -23.48 6.73
N PHE A 101 6.46 -22.31 6.75
CA PHE A 101 5.52 -21.84 5.74
C PHE A 101 6.06 -20.59 5.05
N ASP A 102 6.69 -20.79 3.89
CA ASP A 102 7.31 -19.71 3.11
C ASP A 102 6.30 -19.07 2.15
N ILE A 103 5.66 -17.98 2.59
CA ILE A 103 4.71 -17.21 1.77
C ILE A 103 5.36 -16.68 0.50
N LEU A 104 6.58 -16.12 0.61
CA LEU A 104 7.27 -15.53 -0.53
C LEU A 104 7.64 -16.60 -1.55
N GLY A 105 8.14 -17.74 -1.08
CA GLY A 105 8.44 -18.89 -1.95
C GLY A 105 7.20 -19.44 -2.67
N ILE A 106 6.02 -19.42 -2.04
CA ILE A 106 4.76 -19.80 -2.69
C ILE A 106 4.36 -18.80 -3.78
N ILE A 107 4.47 -17.50 -3.49
CA ILE A 107 4.15 -16.42 -4.45
C ILE A 107 5.02 -16.55 -5.70
N GLU A 108 6.33 -16.72 -5.53
CA GLU A 108 7.28 -16.88 -6.63
C GLU A 108 7.03 -18.17 -7.44
N LYS A 109 6.78 -19.29 -6.75
CA LYS A 109 6.57 -20.60 -7.38
C LYS A 109 5.30 -20.65 -8.22
N GLU A 110 4.19 -20.17 -7.67
CA GLU A 110 2.87 -20.24 -8.31
C GLU A 110 2.53 -18.98 -9.13
N LYS A 111 3.41 -17.96 -9.09
CA LYS A 111 3.25 -16.65 -9.75
C LYS A 111 1.91 -16.01 -9.42
N LEU A 112 1.64 -15.88 -8.12
CA LEU A 112 0.37 -15.38 -7.63
C LEU A 112 0.21 -13.88 -7.89
N ASP A 113 -0.91 -13.48 -8.45
CA ASP A 113 -1.27 -12.06 -8.58
C ASP A 113 -1.70 -11.45 -7.23
N PHE A 114 -1.95 -10.15 -7.19
CA PHE A 114 -2.42 -9.44 -5.99
C PHE A 114 -3.69 -10.09 -5.37
N TYR A 115 -4.70 -10.36 -6.20
CA TYR A 115 -5.98 -10.88 -5.70
C TYR A 115 -5.87 -12.33 -5.24
N GLU A 116 -5.01 -13.11 -5.88
CA GLU A 116 -4.69 -14.47 -5.49
C GLU A 116 -3.96 -14.48 -4.15
N ARG A 117 -3.01 -13.57 -3.92
CA ARG A 117 -2.37 -13.37 -2.61
C ARG A 117 -3.41 -13.03 -1.52
N VAL A 118 -4.34 -12.11 -1.80
CA VAL A 118 -5.44 -11.76 -0.89
C VAL A 118 -6.31 -12.98 -0.57
N LYS A 119 -6.76 -13.72 -1.60
CA LYS A 119 -7.60 -14.92 -1.45
C LYS A 119 -6.91 -16.00 -0.63
N MET A 120 -5.62 -16.23 -0.86
CA MET A 120 -4.82 -17.20 -0.12
C MET A 120 -4.78 -16.88 1.38
N ILE A 121 -4.46 -15.63 1.74
CA ILE A 121 -4.39 -15.20 3.15
C ILE A 121 -5.76 -15.34 3.82
N ASN A 122 -6.81 -14.82 3.18
CA ASN A 122 -8.16 -14.86 3.72
C ASN A 122 -8.68 -16.30 3.86
N TYR A 123 -8.35 -17.18 2.91
CA TYR A 123 -8.67 -18.59 3.00
C TYR A 123 -8.03 -19.22 4.25
N ILE A 124 -6.70 -19.08 4.42
CA ILE A 124 -6.01 -19.65 5.58
C ILE A 124 -6.62 -19.13 6.89
N ARG A 125 -6.91 -17.83 6.97
CA ARG A 125 -7.56 -17.23 8.15
C ARG A 125 -8.96 -17.81 8.39
N LYS A 126 -9.77 -17.96 7.34
CA LYS A 126 -11.11 -18.58 7.41
C LYS A 126 -11.06 -20.02 7.90
N GLU A 127 -10.12 -20.81 7.40
CA GLU A 127 -9.93 -22.20 7.81
C GLU A 127 -9.51 -22.30 9.28
N ASN A 128 -8.54 -21.48 9.69
CA ASN A 128 -8.03 -21.46 11.06
C ASN A 128 -9.10 -20.98 12.06
N TYR A 129 -9.90 -19.99 11.68
CA TYR A 129 -11.02 -19.50 12.48
C TYR A 129 -12.08 -20.59 12.71
N ASN A 130 -12.37 -21.39 11.67
CA ASN A 130 -13.32 -22.50 11.75
C ASN A 130 -12.73 -23.77 12.39
N ALA A 131 -11.49 -23.72 12.89
CA ALA A 131 -10.75 -24.87 13.40
C ALA A 131 -10.65 -26.03 12.39
N ARG A 132 -10.59 -25.72 11.09
CA ARG A 132 -10.48 -26.67 9.98
C ARG A 132 -9.09 -26.61 9.38
N CYS A 133 -8.50 -27.77 9.09
CA CYS A 133 -7.19 -27.81 8.44
C CYS A 133 -7.33 -27.46 6.96
N PHE A 134 -6.71 -26.35 6.54
CA PHE A 134 -6.73 -25.91 5.14
C PHE A 134 -6.06 -26.89 4.15
N VAL A 135 -5.20 -27.80 4.61
CA VAL A 135 -4.51 -28.77 3.73
C VAL A 135 -5.29 -30.06 3.55
N CYS A 136 -5.76 -30.66 4.65
CA CYS A 136 -6.43 -31.96 4.61
C CYS A 136 -7.96 -31.90 4.73
N GLY A 137 -8.53 -30.72 4.97
CA GLY A 137 -9.98 -30.50 5.09
C GLY A 137 -10.61 -31.04 6.37
N ARG A 138 -9.82 -31.58 7.30
CA ARG A 138 -10.29 -32.12 8.58
C ARG A 138 -10.87 -31.01 9.47
N ASP A 139 -12.10 -31.19 9.91
CA ASP A 139 -12.90 -30.26 10.73
C ASP A 139 -13.23 -30.78 12.15
N ASP A 140 -12.81 -31.99 12.49
CA ASP A 140 -13.08 -32.65 13.78
C ASP A 140 -12.21 -32.14 14.96
N LEU A 141 -11.42 -31.10 14.73
CA LEU A 141 -10.40 -30.60 15.68
C LEU A 141 -11.03 -29.77 16.80
N GLY A 142 -12.16 -29.10 16.54
CA GLY A 142 -13.02 -28.42 17.52
C GLY A 142 -12.41 -27.23 18.28
N SER A 143 -11.10 -26.99 18.20
CA SER A 143 -10.42 -25.84 18.81
C SER A 143 -9.13 -25.51 18.07
N LEU A 144 -8.73 -24.24 18.13
CA LEU A 144 -7.52 -23.74 17.47
C LEU A 144 -6.24 -24.35 18.06
N GLN A 145 -6.21 -24.67 19.36
CA GLN A 145 -5.07 -25.38 19.98
C GLN A 145 -4.88 -26.79 19.42
N LYS A 146 -5.98 -27.53 19.22
CA LYS A 146 -5.93 -28.85 18.58
C LYS A 146 -5.56 -28.76 17.10
N LEU A 147 -5.97 -27.69 16.41
CA LEU A 147 -5.52 -27.42 15.04
C LEU A 147 -4.01 -27.17 14.99
N ARG A 148 -3.47 -26.38 15.91
CA ARG A 148 -2.01 -26.16 16.04
C ARG A 148 -1.27 -27.47 16.31
N GLN A 149 -1.79 -28.31 17.21
CA GLN A 149 -1.23 -29.64 17.46
C GLN A 149 -1.30 -30.54 16.20
N HIS A 150 -2.39 -30.47 15.46
CA HIS A 150 -2.52 -31.22 14.21
C HIS A 150 -1.47 -30.79 13.17
N TYR A 151 -1.15 -29.49 13.08
CA TYR A 151 -0.10 -28.99 12.20
C TYR A 151 1.27 -29.53 12.58
N THR A 152 1.62 -29.59 13.86
CA THR A 152 2.92 -30.09 14.32
C THR A 152 3.06 -31.60 14.16
N GLU A 153 1.98 -32.36 14.35
CA GLU A 153 2.01 -33.83 14.26
C GLU A 153 2.08 -34.37 12.82
N ASN A 154 1.46 -33.68 11.87
CA ASN A 154 1.29 -34.18 10.49
C ASN A 154 2.15 -33.45 9.46
N ASP A 155 2.91 -32.44 9.92
CA ASP A 155 3.75 -31.57 9.12
C ASP A 155 3.01 -31.06 7.87
N HIS A 156 1.81 -30.54 8.09
CA HIS A 156 0.94 -30.08 6.99
C HIS A 156 1.34 -28.71 6.46
N LEU A 157 1.95 -27.87 7.29
CA LEU A 157 2.38 -26.53 6.89
C LEU A 157 3.52 -26.60 5.86
N SER A 158 4.44 -27.56 6.00
CA SER A 158 5.54 -27.77 5.04
C SER A 158 5.08 -28.32 3.68
N LYS A 159 3.91 -28.97 3.62
CA LYS A 159 3.34 -29.52 2.37
C LYS A 159 2.83 -28.42 1.43
N GLY A 160 2.67 -27.19 1.94
CA GLY A 160 2.20 -26.04 1.16
C GLY A 160 0.68 -25.94 1.04
N LEU A 161 0.23 -25.26 -0.01
CA LEU A 161 -1.20 -25.00 -0.24
C LEU A 161 -1.91 -26.17 -0.92
N PRO A 162 -3.21 -26.35 -0.67
CA PRO A 162 -4.05 -27.23 -1.47
C PRO A 162 -4.21 -26.67 -2.91
N GLU A 163 -4.88 -27.46 -3.76
CA GLU A 163 -5.16 -27.07 -5.15
C GLU A 163 -5.81 -25.67 -5.23
N LYS A 164 -5.38 -24.87 -6.20
CA LYS A 164 -5.84 -23.48 -6.41
C LYS A 164 -7.36 -23.34 -6.49
N SER A 165 -8.06 -24.35 -7.01
CA SER A 165 -9.52 -24.40 -7.10
C SER A 165 -10.23 -24.37 -5.72
N VAL A 166 -9.57 -24.83 -4.66
CA VAL A 166 -10.14 -24.89 -3.31
C VAL A 166 -10.18 -23.52 -2.64
N TRP A 167 -9.14 -22.71 -2.85
CA TRP A 167 -8.94 -21.46 -2.11
C TRP A 167 -9.06 -20.19 -2.98
N CYS A 168 -8.83 -20.29 -4.29
CA CYS A 168 -8.93 -19.13 -5.19
C CYS A 168 -10.38 -18.88 -5.63
N THR A 169 -11.28 -18.73 -4.66
CA THR A 169 -12.69 -18.43 -4.89
C THR A 169 -12.99 -16.96 -4.62
N GLU A 170 -14.07 -16.43 -5.19
CA GLU A 170 -14.49 -15.04 -4.95
C GLU A 170 -14.91 -14.79 -3.50
N GLU A 171 -15.41 -15.82 -2.81
CA GLU A 171 -15.77 -15.73 -1.40
C GLU A 171 -14.59 -15.34 -0.50
N ASN A 172 -13.38 -15.72 -0.89
CA ASN A 172 -12.16 -15.45 -0.12
C ASN A 172 -11.56 -14.07 -0.45
N LEU A 173 -12.20 -13.25 -1.30
CA LEU A 173 -11.78 -11.85 -1.47
C LEU A 173 -12.10 -10.99 -0.25
N VAL A 174 -13.13 -11.35 0.50
CA VAL A 174 -13.58 -10.59 1.66
C VAL A 174 -12.88 -11.10 2.92
N PRO A 175 -12.10 -10.27 3.63
CA PRO A 175 -11.49 -10.66 4.88
C PRO A 175 -12.54 -11.05 5.93
N ILE A 176 -12.23 -12.09 6.72
CA ILE A 176 -13.11 -12.51 7.82
C ILE A 176 -13.02 -11.60 9.05
N PHE A 177 -11.92 -10.85 9.17
CA PHE A 177 -11.68 -9.90 10.25
C PHE A 177 -11.58 -8.49 9.65
N GLY A 178 -12.16 -7.50 10.34
CA GLY A 178 -11.94 -6.10 9.99
C GLY A 178 -10.50 -5.68 10.31
N ASN A 179 -9.96 -4.74 9.53
CA ASN A 179 -8.62 -4.16 9.71
C ASN A 179 -7.48 -5.20 9.67
N ASP A 180 -7.55 -6.15 8.74
CA ASP A 180 -6.41 -7.05 8.50
C ASP A 180 -5.31 -6.34 7.71
N HIS A 181 -4.28 -5.89 8.41
CA HIS A 181 -3.16 -5.17 7.83
C HIS A 181 -2.19 -6.08 7.04
N LEU A 182 -2.25 -7.41 7.22
CA LEU A 182 -1.26 -8.34 6.66
C LEU A 182 -1.22 -8.28 5.13
N THR A 183 -2.38 -8.26 4.48
CA THR A 183 -2.48 -8.28 3.02
C THR A 183 -1.86 -7.04 2.39
N TRP A 184 -2.13 -5.86 2.95
CA TRP A 184 -1.54 -4.62 2.45
C TRP A 184 -0.04 -4.55 2.77
N MET A 185 0.38 -4.88 4.00
CA MET A 185 1.81 -4.86 4.35
C MET A 185 2.62 -5.85 3.52
N LEU A 186 2.05 -7.02 3.19
CA LEU A 186 2.68 -7.97 2.27
C LEU A 186 2.83 -7.36 0.87
N GLU A 187 1.81 -6.68 0.36
CA GLU A 187 1.89 -6.07 -0.96
C GLU A 187 2.96 -4.99 -1.02
N SER A 188 2.98 -4.08 -0.06
CA SER A 188 4.02 -3.05 0.03
C SER A 188 5.42 -3.67 0.11
N TYR A 189 5.58 -4.77 0.87
CA TYR A 189 6.86 -5.48 0.96
C TYR A 189 7.28 -6.14 -0.36
N VAL A 190 6.33 -6.71 -1.12
CA VAL A 190 6.61 -7.32 -2.43
C VAL A 190 6.98 -6.24 -3.45
N ASP A 191 6.22 -5.15 -3.51
CA ASP A 191 6.48 -4.02 -4.40
C ASP A 191 7.86 -3.41 -4.14
N GLU A 192 8.22 -3.18 -2.88
CA GLU A 192 9.56 -2.69 -2.49
C GLU A 192 10.68 -3.64 -2.93
N LYS A 193 10.45 -4.94 -2.84
CA LYS A 193 11.41 -5.96 -3.31
C LYS A 193 11.58 -5.95 -4.83
N GLU A 194 10.49 -5.79 -5.58
CA GLU A 194 10.55 -5.71 -7.04
C GLU A 194 11.31 -4.47 -7.50
N VAL A 195 11.04 -3.31 -6.89
CA VAL A 195 11.77 -2.05 -7.18
C VAL A 195 13.25 -2.17 -6.83
N SER A 196 13.58 -2.78 -5.69
CA SER A 196 14.97 -3.00 -5.28
C SER A 196 15.72 -3.90 -6.27
N SER A 197 15.07 -4.96 -6.75
CA SER A 197 15.66 -5.89 -7.73
C SER A 197 15.90 -5.21 -9.08
N GLN A 198 14.98 -4.35 -9.53
CA GLN A 198 15.15 -3.57 -10.76
C GLN A 198 16.28 -2.53 -10.67
N ASN A 199 16.45 -1.91 -9.49
CA ASN A 199 17.55 -0.98 -9.24
C ASN A 199 18.91 -1.68 -9.26
N GLU A 200 19.03 -2.88 -8.69
CA GLU A 200 20.28 -3.65 -8.72
C GLU A 200 20.65 -4.06 -10.16
N GLU A 201 19.69 -4.54 -10.96
CA GLU A 201 19.92 -4.83 -12.38
C GLU A 201 20.30 -3.57 -13.18
N GLY A 202 19.65 -2.43 -12.90
CA GLY A 202 19.98 -1.14 -13.49
C GLY A 202 21.42 -0.69 -13.18
N THR A 203 21.86 -0.84 -11.93
CA THR A 203 23.23 -0.48 -11.52
C THR A 203 24.30 -1.36 -12.16
N ALA A 204 24.06 -2.67 -12.28
CA ALA A 204 25.00 -3.58 -12.93
C ALA A 204 25.16 -3.29 -14.43
N VAL A 205 24.07 -2.93 -15.12
CA VAL A 205 24.12 -2.53 -16.54
C VAL A 205 24.82 -1.18 -16.70
N PHE A 206 24.61 -0.24 -15.77
CA PHE A 206 25.27 1.06 -15.74
C PHE A 206 26.80 0.96 -15.60
N GLU A 207 27.28 0.09 -14.71
CA GLU A 207 28.73 -0.15 -14.55
C GLU A 207 29.35 -0.73 -15.83
N ASN A 208 28.67 -1.66 -16.50
CA ASN A 208 29.14 -2.26 -17.75
C ASN A 208 29.26 -1.25 -18.90
N ILE A 209 28.31 -0.31 -19.02
CA ILE A 209 28.36 0.74 -20.05
C ILE A 209 29.45 1.76 -19.74
N ARG A 210 29.62 2.13 -18.47
CA ARG A 210 30.69 3.02 -18.04
C ARG A 210 32.07 2.44 -18.39
N GLU A 211 32.31 1.17 -18.12
CA GLU A 211 33.57 0.50 -18.49
C GLU A 211 33.80 0.47 -20.02
N TYR A 212 32.75 0.23 -20.81
CA TYR A 212 32.84 0.24 -22.27
C TYR A 212 33.21 1.63 -22.81
N LEU A 213 32.55 2.68 -22.32
CA LEU A 213 32.80 4.06 -22.74
C LEU A 213 34.20 4.54 -22.31
N LEU A 214 34.68 4.15 -21.14
CA LEU A 214 36.05 4.45 -20.69
C LEU A 214 37.09 3.79 -21.61
N LYS A 215 36.91 2.51 -21.97
CA LYS A 215 37.81 1.83 -22.92
C LYS A 215 37.80 2.49 -24.31
N GLN A 216 36.63 2.90 -24.80
CA GLN A 216 36.52 3.65 -26.06
C GLN A 216 37.21 5.01 -25.97
N SER A 217 37.09 5.71 -24.84
CA SER A 217 37.73 7.00 -24.60
C SER A 217 39.26 6.88 -24.57
N GLU A 218 39.80 5.85 -23.92
CA GLU A 218 41.23 5.57 -23.88
C GLU A 218 41.81 5.31 -25.28
N VAL A 219 41.11 4.52 -26.11
CA VAL A 219 41.52 4.24 -27.50
C VAL A 219 41.51 5.50 -28.37
N ASN A 220 40.56 6.40 -28.13
CA ASN A 220 40.43 7.64 -28.90
C ASN A 220 41.28 8.80 -28.34
N SER A 221 41.96 8.60 -27.21
CA SER A 221 42.82 9.61 -26.60
C SER A 221 44.14 9.74 -27.36
N VAL A 222 44.54 10.98 -27.67
CA VAL A 222 45.81 11.29 -28.35
C VAL A 222 46.77 11.91 -27.35
N GLU A 223 47.93 11.27 -27.19
CA GLU A 223 48.92 11.65 -26.18
C GLU A 223 49.42 13.09 -26.38
N GLY A 224 49.22 13.95 -25.38
CA GLY A 224 49.62 15.37 -25.40
C GLY A 224 48.52 16.35 -25.82
N VAL A 225 47.32 15.88 -26.18
CA VAL A 225 46.15 16.74 -26.44
C VAL A 225 45.23 16.72 -25.23
N ILE A 226 45.15 17.84 -24.51
CA ILE A 226 44.22 18.02 -23.38
C ILE A 226 43.12 18.96 -23.85
N ALA A 227 41.86 18.63 -23.56
CA ALA A 227 40.75 19.54 -23.83
C ALA A 227 40.94 20.82 -22.99
N GLU A 228 40.94 21.99 -23.65
CA GLU A 228 41.11 23.28 -22.96
C GLU A 228 39.89 23.62 -22.09
N ASP A 229 38.72 23.09 -22.44
CA ASP A 229 37.48 23.20 -21.68
C ASP A 229 37.13 21.84 -21.07
N PHE A 230 37.28 21.73 -19.74
CA PHE A 230 36.72 20.60 -19.00
C PHE A 230 35.19 20.77 -18.94
N PRO A 231 34.39 19.74 -19.26
CA PRO A 231 32.95 19.82 -19.10
C PRO A 231 32.62 20.07 -17.63
N GLU A 232 31.72 21.01 -17.36
CA GLU A 232 31.15 21.22 -16.03
C GLU A 232 30.29 19.99 -15.68
N LEU A 233 30.91 19.03 -14.99
CA LEU A 233 30.24 17.82 -14.49
C LEU A 233 29.37 18.19 -13.28
N HIS A 234 28.30 18.94 -13.50
CA HIS A 234 27.37 19.26 -12.41
C HIS A 234 26.30 18.20 -12.18
N ASP A 235 26.09 17.29 -13.12
CA ASP A 235 25.50 15.98 -12.92
C ASP A 235 25.99 15.07 -14.05
N GLY A 236 26.35 13.83 -13.74
CA GLY A 236 26.91 12.92 -14.73
C GLY A 236 25.84 12.60 -15.77
N VAL A 237 26.07 12.96 -17.04
CA VAL A 237 25.18 12.80 -18.22
C VAL A 237 24.37 11.48 -18.27
N LEU A 238 24.87 10.41 -17.63
CA LEU A 238 24.20 9.12 -17.51
C LEU A 238 23.08 9.06 -16.46
N THR A 239 22.88 10.08 -15.60
CA THR A 239 21.80 10.13 -14.61
C THR A 239 20.44 10.48 -15.22
N ASP A 240 20.42 10.99 -16.46
CA ASP A 240 19.17 11.23 -17.20
C ASP A 240 18.76 9.96 -17.96
N LEU A 241 17.72 9.28 -17.47
CA LEU A 241 17.17 8.07 -18.07
C LEU A 241 16.76 8.26 -19.54
N ASN A 242 16.27 9.45 -19.93
CA ASN A 242 15.83 9.69 -21.30
C ASN A 242 17.02 9.75 -22.27
N LEU A 243 18.14 10.33 -21.82
CA LEU A 243 19.37 10.41 -22.60
C LEU A 243 20.05 9.04 -22.68
N TYR A 244 20.02 8.25 -21.60
CA TYR A 244 20.49 6.87 -21.58
C TYR A 244 19.82 6.00 -22.63
N ASP A 245 18.49 6.04 -22.75
CA ASP A 245 17.75 5.23 -23.74
C ASP A 245 18.09 5.61 -25.19
N SER A 246 18.53 6.85 -25.43
CA SER A 246 18.97 7.30 -26.77
C SER A 246 20.38 6.85 -27.16
N LEU A 247 21.20 6.40 -26.19
CA LEU A 247 22.59 5.98 -26.39
C LEU A 247 22.75 4.46 -26.52
N LYS A 248 21.66 3.71 -26.31
CA LYS A 248 21.55 2.26 -26.57
C LYS A 248 21.56 1.96 -28.06
#